data_AF-A0A8T5QQS1-F1
#
_entry.id   AF-A0A8T5QQS1-F1
#
_cell.length_a   1.000
_cell.length_b   1.000
_cell.length_c   1.000
_cell.angle_alpha   90.00
_cell.angle_beta   90.00
_cell.angle_gamma   90.00
#
_symmetry.space_group_name_H-M   'P 1'
#
loop_
_entity.id
_entity.type
_entity.pdbx_description
1 polymer ?
#
loop_
_entity_poly.entity_id
_entity_poly.type
_entity_poly.pdbx_seq_one_letter_code
_entity_poly.pdbx_strand_id
1 'polypeptide(L)' 'MSSKNNDSADLKIHTGFRLSKNNYELLEDLENDLGITKTSVVNMILSLIKKDKSVLINLIKSAIIK' A
#
# COMPACT_ATOMS: atom_id res chain seq x y z
N MET A 1 -35.04 20.65 6.60
CA MET A 1 -33.88 21.31 5.97
C MET A 1 -32.75 20.30 5.96
N SER A 2 -32.37 19.86 4.77
CA SER A 2 -31.31 18.88 4.55
C SER A 2 -29.96 19.57 4.52
N SER A 3 -29.04 19.18 5.39
CA SER A 3 -27.61 19.42 5.19
C SER A 3 -26.92 18.08 5.01
N LYS A 4 -26.78 17.69 3.74
CA LYS A 4 -25.84 16.65 3.29
C LYS A 4 -24.44 17.26 3.39
N ASN A 5 -23.67 16.88 4.41
CA ASN A 5 -22.21 17.02 4.37
C ASN A 5 -21.63 15.66 3.98
N ASN A 6 -21.52 15.43 2.67
CA ASN A 6 -20.75 14.32 2.10
C ASN A 6 -19.26 14.69 2.10
N ASP A 7 -18.69 14.88 3.29
CA ASP A 7 -17.24 15.00 3.47
C ASP A 7 -16.71 13.65 3.95
N SER A 8 -16.73 12.65 3.07
CA SER A 8 -15.96 11.41 3.24
C SER A 8 -14.47 11.70 3.02
N ALA A 9 -13.92 12.55 3.89
CA ALA A 9 -12.49 12.82 3.99
C ALA A 9 -11.80 11.56 4.52
N ASP A 10 -10.94 10.95 3.69
CA ASP A 10 -9.84 10.03 4.05
C ASP A 10 -9.97 9.27 5.39
N LEU A 11 -11.02 8.46 5.53
CA LEU A 11 -11.13 7.54 6.66
C LEU A 11 -10.05 6.45 6.51
N LYS A 12 -8.91 6.64 7.17
CA LYS A 12 -7.84 5.64 7.23
C LYS A 12 -8.38 4.38 7.90
N ILE A 13 -8.32 3.25 7.20
CA ILE A 13 -8.74 1.95 7.73
C ILE A 13 -7.54 1.33 8.46
N HIS A 14 -7.71 1.02 9.74
CA HIS A 14 -6.71 0.25 10.48
C HIS A 14 -6.82 -1.23 10.08
N THR A 15 -5.76 -1.77 9.49
CA THR A 15 -5.71 -3.16 9.05
C THR A 15 -4.71 -3.94 9.89
N GLY A 16 -5.13 -5.10 10.42
CA GLY A 16 -4.26 -6.05 11.10
C GLY A 16 -3.92 -7.21 10.18
N PHE A 17 -2.73 -7.18 9.57
CA PHE A 17 -2.22 -8.30 8.76
C PHE A 17 -0.83 -8.71 9.24
N ARG A 18 -0.47 -9.95 8.93
CA ARG A 18 0.85 -10.50 9.24
C ARG A 18 1.73 -10.45 8.01
N LEU A 19 2.99 -10.08 8.19
CA LEU A 19 4.02 -10.09 7.16
C LEU A 19 5.08 -11.13 7.53
N SER A 20 5.75 -11.66 6.50
CA SER A 20 7.01 -12.38 6.73
C SER A 20 8.06 -11.41 7.29
N LYS A 21 9.04 -11.95 8.02
CA LYS A 21 10.14 -11.16 8.59
C LYS A 21 10.85 -10.32 7.52
N ASN A 22 11.25 -10.95 6.41
CA ASN A 22 11.94 -10.26 5.32
C ASN A 22 11.11 -9.12 4.70
N ASN A 23 9.78 -9.29 4.57
CA ASN A 23 8.92 -8.23 4.05
C ASN A 23 8.77 -7.08 5.05
N TYR A 24 8.78 -7.37 6.34
CA TYR A 24 8.76 -6.34 7.37
C TYR A 24 10.07 -5.54 7.39
N GLU A 25 11.21 -6.23 7.32
CA GLU A 25 12.54 -5.61 7.24
C GLU A 25 12.66 -4.69 6.01
N LEU A 26 12.19 -5.15 4.84
CA LEU A 26 12.14 -4.29 3.64
C LEU A 26 11.33 -2.99 3.88
N LEU A 27 10.19 -3.07 4.58
CA LEU A 27 9.41 -1.88 4.90
C LEU A 27 10.14 -0.95 5.87
N GLU A 28 10.93 -1.49 6.79
CA GLU A 28 11.73 -0.72 7.74
C GLU A 28 12.92 -0.02 7.07
N ASP A 29 13.62 -0.70 6.16
CA ASP A 29 14.69 -0.09 5.37
C ASP A 29 14.16 1.09 4.54
N LEU A 30 13.03 0.88 3.84
CA LEU A 30 12.38 1.94 3.07
C LEU A 30 11.84 3.09 3.94
N GLU A 31 11.42 2.78 5.17
CA GLU A 31 11.00 3.79 6.15
C GLU A 31 12.17 4.73 6.46
N ASN A 32 13.34 4.14 6.75
CA ASN A 32 14.55 4.85 7.13
C ASN A 32 15.12 5.67 5.96
N ASP A 33 15.18 5.08 4.77
CA ASP A 33 15.73 5.73 3.57
C ASP A 33 14.89 6.93 3.11
N LEU A 34 13.56 6.84 3.24
CA LEU A 34 12.63 7.86 2.74
C LEU A 34 12.17 8.83 3.83
N GLY A 35 12.43 8.53 5.11
CA GLY A 35 11.97 9.34 6.24
C GLY A 35 10.44 9.41 6.38
N ILE A 36 9.73 8.36 5.97
CA ILE A 36 8.25 8.27 6.03
C ILE A 36 7.82 6.99 6.73
N THR A 37 6.66 6.96 7.37
CA THR A 37 6.17 5.77 8.10
C THR A 37 5.98 4.53 7.20
N LYS A 38 6.08 3.31 7.78
CA LYS A 38 5.75 2.05 7.08
C LYS A 38 4.38 2.07 6.40
N THR A 39 3.37 2.69 7.01
CA THR A 39 2.04 2.87 6.41
C THR A 39 2.10 3.73 5.15
N SER A 40 2.88 4.81 5.17
CA SER A 40 3.10 5.67 3.99
C SER A 40 3.83 4.91 2.88
N VAL A 41 4.83 4.08 3.20
CA VAL A 41 5.52 3.22 2.24
C VAL A 41 4.52 2.29 1.54
N VAL A 42 3.69 1.57 2.31
CA VAL A 42 2.67 0.67 1.75
C VAL A 42 1.69 1.43 0.85
N ASN A 43 1.19 2.59 1.29
CA ASN A 43 0.29 3.42 0.49
C ASN A 43 0.95 3.92 -0.81
N MET A 44 2.24 4.26 -0.77
CA MET A 44 3.00 4.69 -1.94
C MET A 44 3.14 3.55 -2.94
N ILE A 45 3.56 2.37 -2.48
CA ILE A 45 3.66 1.17 -3.32
C ILE A 45 2.31 0.86 -3.98
N LEU A 46 1.23 0.85 -3.20
CA LEU A 46 -0.12 0.63 -3.72
C LEU A 46 -0.54 1.70 -4.74
N SER A 47 -0.15 2.96 -4.55
CA SER A 47 -0.45 4.05 -5.49
C SER A 47 0.31 3.91 -6.80
N LEU A 48 1.61 3.55 -6.74
CA LEU A 48 2.43 3.28 -7.92
C LEU A 48 1.87 2.10 -8.72
N ILE A 49 1.49 1.03 -8.03
CA ILE A 49 0.84 -0.13 -8.62
C ILE A 49 -0.51 0.23 -9.24
N LYS A 50 -1.31 1.06 -8.56
CA LYS A 50 -2.62 1.49 -9.08
C LYS A 50 -2.49 2.31 -10.36
N LYS A 51 -1.40 3.09 -10.51
CA LYS A 51 -1.10 3.85 -11.73
C LYS A 51 -0.89 2.93 -12.93
N ASP A 52 -0.31 1.75 -12.73
CA ASP A 52 -0.12 0.74 -13.77
C ASP A 52 -0.49 -0.66 -13.28
N LYS A 53 -1.79 -0.95 -13.31
CA LYS A 53 -2.32 -2.27 -12.94
C LYS A 53 -1.77 -3.40 -13.80
N SER A 54 -1.34 -3.11 -15.02
CA SER A 54 -0.86 -4.14 -15.95
C SER A 54 0.47 -4.71 -15.47
N VAL A 55 1.35 -3.87 -14.92
CA VAL A 55 2.62 -4.28 -14.33
C VAL A 55 2.40 -5.23 -13.15
N LEU A 56 1.47 -4.90 -12.24
CA LEU A 56 1.14 -5.80 -11.12
C LEU A 56 0.63 -7.16 -11.61
N ILE A 57 -0.32 -7.16 -12.55
CA ILE A 57 -0.89 -8.40 -13.09
C ILE A 57 0.21 -9.24 -13.73
N ASN A 58 1.12 -8.62 -14.48
CA ASN A 58 2.23 -9.32 -15.13
C ASN A 58 3.20 -9.91 -14.11
N LEU A 59 3.57 -9.16 -13.06
CA LEU A 59 4.43 -9.67 -11.99
C LEU A 59 3.81 -10.86 -11.25
N ILE A 60 2.51 -10.79 -10.94
CA ILE A 60 1.76 -11.90 -10.31
C ILE A 60 1.74 -13.12 -11.24
N LYS A 61 1.43 -12.94 -12.53
CA LYS A 61 1.45 -14.03 -13.50
C LYS A 61 2.82 -14.68 -13.62
N SER A 62 3.90 -13.89 -13.68
CA SER A 62 5.27 -14.40 -13.71
C SER A 62 5.65 -15.18 -12.46
N ALA A 63 5.12 -14.82 -11.30
CA ALA A 63 5.38 -15.53 -10.04
C ALA A 63 4.60 -16.85 -9.93
N ILE A 64 3.40 -16.95 -10.54
CA ILE A 64 2.55 -18.15 -10.51
C ILE A 64 3.03 -19.23 -11.50
N ILE A 65 3.61 -18.83 -12.63
CA ILE A 65 4.05 -19.75 -13.69
C ILE A 65 5.38 -20.47 -13.33
N LYS A 66 5.96 -20.17 -12.16
CA LYS A 66 7.20 -20.76 -11.66
C LYS A 66 6.91 -21.92 -10.71
#